data_AF-A0A7S1D274-F1
#
_entry.id   AF-A0A7S1D274-F1
#
_cell.length_a   1.000
_cell.length_b   1.000
_cell.length_c   1.000
_cell.angle_alpha   90.00
_cell.angle_beta   90.00
_cell.angle_gamma   90.00
#
_symmetry.space_group_name_H-M   'P 1'
#
loop_
_entity.id
_entity.type
_entity.pdbx_description
1 polymer ?
#
loop_
_entity_poly.entity_id
_entity_poly.type
_entity_poly.pdbx_seq_one_letter_code
_entity_poly.pdbx_strand_id
1 'polypeptide(L)'
;MDASARQEAAKLQSSMEAIHQSYSGTNNSEKESSPFVTIVYNNMTPEQLQWQFTHQQSGGGLAAPPRPPQVSEKDWLDAIVKNPNPQAYIPSALVGAEALQARLGWQQERANDLEKAANSLKSVREDLQKRVEQYQQALQDLHRRHDDIRKRMLAIMMKVEIARCMNMPLQKDEILLAQRLVKIMKDLEKANKTLESIPTSASISSENVTIPNSDQLAEVLNLHRQEILQLTSTMQGDMRDVQALHSKRLS
;
A
#
# COMPACT_ATOMS: atom_id res chain seq x y z
N MET A 1 -38.86 -29.53 -58.45
CA MET A 1 -38.45 -28.92 -57.17
C MET A 1 -38.95 -29.83 -56.07
N ASP A 2 -38.06 -30.69 -55.57
CA ASP A 2 -38.40 -31.91 -54.85
C ASP A 2 -39.06 -31.67 -53.49
N ALA A 3 -40.16 -32.39 -53.25
CA ALA A 3 -40.83 -32.43 -51.95
C ALA A 3 -39.91 -32.96 -50.84
N SER A 4 -38.94 -33.81 -51.19
CA SER A 4 -37.93 -34.35 -50.26
C SER A 4 -37.02 -33.26 -49.68
N ALA A 5 -36.53 -32.34 -50.53
CA ALA A 5 -35.67 -31.24 -50.09
C ALA A 5 -36.38 -30.27 -49.14
N ARG A 6 -37.70 -30.07 -49.33
CA ARG A 6 -38.52 -29.25 -48.41
C ARG A 6 -38.73 -29.92 -47.06
N GLN A 7 -38.85 -31.25 -47.02
CA GLN A 7 -39.04 -32.00 -45.79
C GLN A 7 -37.75 -32.09 -44.96
N GLU A 8 -36.59 -32.22 -45.61
CA GLU A 8 -35.28 -32.16 -44.95
C GLU A 8 -34.97 -30.76 -44.40
N ALA A 9 -35.27 -29.70 -45.17
CA ALA A 9 -35.11 -28.32 -44.71
C ALA A 9 -35.98 -28.04 -43.47
N ALA A 10 -37.23 -28.52 -43.44
CA ALA A 10 -38.11 -28.36 -42.28
C ALA A 10 -37.61 -29.13 -41.03
N LYS A 11 -37.04 -30.32 -41.21
CA LYS A 11 -36.42 -31.08 -40.11
C LYS A 11 -35.18 -30.37 -39.56
N LEU A 12 -34.31 -29.86 -40.43
CA LEU A 12 -33.13 -29.09 -40.02
C LEU A 12 -33.53 -27.81 -39.29
N GLN A 13 -34.53 -27.08 -39.80
CA GLN A 13 -35.02 -25.87 -39.17
C GLN A 13 -35.64 -26.16 -37.79
N SER A 14 -36.46 -27.22 -37.67
CA SER A 14 -37.01 -27.64 -36.37
C SER A 14 -35.92 -28.08 -35.38
N SER A 15 -34.89 -28.78 -35.86
CA SER A 15 -33.73 -29.14 -35.02
C SER A 15 -32.92 -27.92 -34.58
N MET A 16 -32.72 -26.94 -35.46
CA MET A 16 -32.04 -25.69 -35.12
C MET A 16 -32.85 -24.86 -34.14
N GLU A 17 -34.16 -24.78 -34.32
CA GLU A 17 -35.08 -24.11 -33.40
C GLU A 17 -35.10 -24.81 -32.03
N ALA A 18 -35.08 -26.14 -31.98
CA ALA A 18 -34.98 -26.90 -30.73
C ALA A 18 -33.65 -26.63 -29.99
N ILE A 19 -32.53 -26.60 -30.71
CA ILE A 19 -31.23 -26.24 -30.15
C ILE A 19 -31.25 -24.79 -29.64
N HIS A 20 -31.73 -23.85 -30.45
CA HIS A 20 -31.83 -22.44 -30.07
C HIS A 20 -32.75 -22.23 -28.85
N GLN A 21 -33.83 -23.00 -28.74
CA GLN A 21 -34.71 -22.99 -27.56
C GLN A 21 -34.01 -23.51 -26.30
N SER A 22 -33.25 -24.61 -26.41
CA SER A 22 -32.44 -25.13 -25.30
C SER A 22 -31.34 -24.15 -24.83
N TYR A 23 -30.79 -23.37 -25.77
CA TYR A 23 -29.77 -22.35 -25.51
C TYR A 23 -30.36 -21.07 -24.91
N SER A 24 -31.51 -20.64 -25.40
CA SER A 24 -32.17 -19.39 -24.99
C SER A 24 -32.97 -19.52 -23.69
N GLY A 25 -33.28 -20.75 -23.25
CA GLY A 25 -33.95 -21.04 -21.98
C GLY A 25 -35.41 -20.61 -21.92
N THR A 26 -36.05 -20.35 -23.06
CA THR A 26 -37.42 -19.82 -23.15
C THR A 26 -38.52 -20.81 -22.77
N ASN A 27 -38.19 -22.11 -22.66
CA ASN A 27 -39.13 -23.19 -22.31
C ASN A 27 -38.75 -23.95 -21.03
N ASN A 28 -37.86 -23.41 -20.20
CA ASN A 28 -37.52 -24.10 -18.96
C ASN A 28 -38.72 -24.12 -18.02
N SER A 29 -39.19 -25.34 -17.70
CA SER A 29 -40.06 -25.53 -16.55
C SER A 29 -39.38 -24.94 -15.32
N GLU A 30 -40.14 -24.33 -14.40
CA GLU A 30 -39.64 -23.64 -13.19
C GLU A 30 -38.70 -24.49 -12.30
N LYS A 31 -38.53 -25.78 -12.60
CA LYS A 31 -37.88 -26.79 -11.77
C LYS A 31 -36.40 -27.02 -12.09
N GLU A 32 -35.92 -26.75 -13.30
CA GLU A 32 -34.54 -27.07 -13.71
C GLU A 32 -33.91 -25.95 -14.55
N SER A 33 -32.62 -25.66 -14.30
CA SER A 33 -31.83 -24.71 -15.09
C SER A 33 -31.44 -25.29 -16.44
N SER A 34 -31.26 -24.44 -17.46
CA SER A 34 -30.74 -24.86 -18.76
C SER A 34 -29.36 -25.54 -18.62
N PRO A 35 -29.07 -26.61 -19.40
CA PRO A 35 -27.81 -27.35 -19.30
C PRO A 35 -26.56 -26.53 -19.68
N PHE A 36 -26.74 -25.41 -20.38
CA PHE A 36 -25.66 -24.53 -20.82
C PHE A 36 -25.51 -23.27 -19.95
N VAL A 37 -26.00 -23.30 -18.70
CA VAL A 37 -25.95 -22.15 -17.80
C VAL A 37 -25.02 -22.40 -16.64
N THR A 38 -24.16 -21.43 -16.35
CA THR A 38 -23.30 -21.43 -15.16
C THR A 38 -23.38 -20.07 -14.48
N ILE A 39 -23.54 -20.07 -13.16
CA ILE A 39 -23.61 -18.83 -12.39
C ILE A 39 -22.20 -18.43 -11.98
N VAL A 40 -21.85 -17.18 -12.24
CA VAL A 40 -20.54 -16.64 -11.87
C VAL A 40 -20.71 -15.26 -11.24
N TYR A 41 -19.81 -14.93 -10.33
CA TYR A 41 -19.82 -13.69 -9.58
C TYR A 41 -19.09 -12.58 -10.34
N ASN A 42 -19.75 -11.44 -10.53
CA ASN A 42 -19.18 -10.24 -11.14
C ASN A 42 -19.10 -9.12 -10.10
N ASN A 43 -18.13 -8.23 -10.25
CA ASN A 43 -18.05 -7.01 -9.44
C ASN A 43 -19.28 -6.14 -9.71
N MET A 44 -19.90 -5.61 -8.67
CA MET A 44 -20.98 -4.65 -8.83
C MET A 44 -20.49 -3.38 -9.51
N THR A 45 -21.31 -2.85 -10.42
CA THR A 45 -21.05 -1.52 -10.98
C THR A 45 -21.25 -0.45 -9.89
N PRO A 46 -20.61 0.73 -10.00
CA PRO A 46 -20.79 1.79 -9.02
C PRO A 46 -22.26 2.22 -8.86
N GLU A 47 -23.05 2.16 -9.93
CA GLU A 47 -24.49 2.40 -9.87
C GLU A 47 -25.21 1.33 -9.04
N GLN A 48 -24.90 0.04 -9.25
CA GLN A 48 -25.48 -1.06 -8.49
C GLN A 48 -25.09 -0.99 -7.00
N LEU A 49 -23.87 -0.59 -6.68
CA LEU A 49 -23.43 -0.33 -5.31
C LEU A 49 -24.23 0.82 -4.68
N GLN A 50 -24.45 1.90 -5.41
CA GLN A 50 -25.26 3.02 -4.95
C GLN A 50 -26.73 2.62 -4.71
N TRP A 51 -27.30 1.81 -5.61
CA TRP A 51 -28.62 1.23 -5.44
C TRP A 51 -28.69 0.31 -4.21
N GLN A 52 -27.69 -0.54 -3.98
CA GLN A 52 -27.64 -1.39 -2.79
C GLN A 52 -27.51 -0.58 -1.50
N PHE A 53 -26.68 0.47 -1.50
CA PHE A 53 -26.47 1.32 -0.33
C PHE A 53 -27.75 2.06 0.07
N THR A 54 -28.48 2.61 -0.91
CA THR A 54 -29.77 3.29 -0.67
C THR A 54 -30.83 2.33 -0.14
N HIS A 55 -30.88 1.09 -0.63
CA HIS A 55 -31.82 0.07 -0.16
C HIS A 55 -31.47 -0.44 1.24
N GLN A 56 -30.18 -0.63 1.53
CA GLN A 56 -29.70 -1.02 2.86
C GLN A 56 -30.02 0.05 3.92
N GLN A 57 -29.89 1.34 3.56
CA GLN A 57 -30.20 2.45 4.46
C GLN A 57 -31.71 2.58 4.75
N SER A 58 -32.57 2.09 3.85
CA SER A 58 -34.03 2.07 4.00
C SER A 58 -34.57 0.84 4.74
N GLY A 59 -33.70 -0.01 5.30
CA GLY A 59 -34.10 -1.25 5.99
C GLY A 59 -34.53 -2.39 5.05
N GLY A 60 -34.32 -2.25 3.75
CA GLY A 60 -34.49 -3.33 2.78
C GLY A 60 -33.28 -4.28 2.82
N GLY A 61 -33.53 -5.58 2.72
CA GLY A 61 -32.47 -6.58 2.58
C GLY A 61 -31.60 -6.33 1.33
N LEU A 62 -30.51 -7.09 1.19
CA LEU A 62 -29.62 -7.03 0.03
C LEU A 62 -30.44 -7.06 -1.27
N ALA A 63 -30.39 -5.98 -2.05
CA ALA A 63 -31.11 -5.85 -3.31
C ALA A 63 -30.57 -6.88 -4.31
N ALA A 64 -31.25 -8.03 -4.40
CA ALA A 64 -30.87 -9.10 -5.31
C ALA A 64 -31.20 -8.67 -6.76
N PRO A 65 -30.27 -8.87 -7.71
CA PRO A 65 -30.54 -8.58 -9.12
C PRO A 65 -31.72 -9.43 -9.63
N PRO A 66 -32.48 -8.91 -10.62
CA PRO A 66 -33.59 -9.64 -11.20
C PRO A 66 -33.12 -10.97 -11.78
N ARG A 67 -33.89 -12.03 -11.51
CA ARG A 67 -33.55 -13.39 -11.95
C ARG A 67 -33.56 -13.47 -13.49
N PRO A 68 -32.50 -14.03 -14.11
CA PRO A 68 -32.49 -14.30 -15.54
C PRO A 68 -33.43 -15.46 -15.90
N PRO A 69 -34.15 -15.40 -17.04
CA PRO A 69 -35.17 -16.39 -17.40
C PRO A 69 -34.63 -17.81 -17.59
N GLN A 70 -33.32 -17.97 -17.82
CA GLN A 70 -32.67 -19.25 -18.09
C GLN A 70 -32.29 -20.06 -16.82
N VAL A 71 -32.39 -19.46 -15.64
CA VAL A 71 -31.98 -20.06 -14.35
C VAL A 71 -33.21 -20.36 -13.48
N SER A 72 -33.22 -21.55 -12.85
CA SER A 72 -34.27 -21.93 -11.91
C SER A 72 -34.26 -21.01 -10.68
N GLU A 73 -35.41 -20.81 -10.04
CA GLU A 73 -35.48 -19.97 -8.84
C GLU A 73 -34.61 -20.53 -7.71
N LYS A 74 -34.58 -21.86 -7.58
CA LYS A 74 -33.78 -22.56 -6.57
C LYS A 74 -32.28 -22.31 -6.77
N ASP A 75 -31.78 -22.48 -7.99
CA ASP A 75 -30.36 -22.30 -8.28
C ASP A 75 -29.92 -20.84 -8.15
N TRP A 76 -30.81 -19.89 -8.48
CA TRP A 76 -30.54 -18.46 -8.32
C TRP A 76 -30.47 -18.05 -6.86
N LEU A 77 -31.42 -18.49 -6.03
CA LEU A 77 -31.39 -18.25 -4.59
C LEU A 77 -30.16 -18.90 -3.94
N ASP A 78 -29.84 -20.13 -4.32
CA ASP A 78 -28.64 -20.82 -3.88
C ASP A 78 -27.36 -20.03 -4.21
N ALA A 79 -27.27 -19.43 -5.40
CA ALA A 79 -26.12 -18.61 -5.77
C ALA A 79 -26.05 -17.28 -5.00
N ILE A 80 -27.18 -16.69 -4.64
CA ILE A 80 -27.20 -15.51 -3.76
C ILE A 80 -26.68 -15.89 -2.37
N VAL A 81 -27.13 -17.03 -1.83
CA VAL A 81 -26.72 -17.52 -0.50
C VAL A 81 -25.25 -17.95 -0.48
N LYS A 82 -24.76 -18.59 -1.55
CA LYS A 82 -23.38 -19.08 -1.68
C LYS A 82 -22.38 -18.01 -2.14
N ASN A 83 -22.79 -16.74 -2.20
CA ASN A 83 -21.93 -15.65 -2.64
C ASN A 83 -20.79 -15.41 -1.61
N PRO A 84 -19.50 -15.45 -2.03
CA PRO A 84 -18.37 -15.27 -1.11
C PRO A 84 -18.30 -13.86 -0.51
N ASN A 85 -18.80 -12.83 -1.20
CA ASN A 85 -18.91 -11.50 -0.63
C ASN A 85 -20.14 -10.75 -1.20
N PRO A 86 -21.26 -10.69 -0.46
CA PRO A 86 -22.51 -10.09 -0.92
C PRO A 86 -22.46 -8.55 -1.04
N GLN A 87 -21.40 -7.90 -0.57
CA GLN A 87 -21.20 -6.45 -0.68
C GLN A 87 -20.44 -6.05 -1.95
N ALA A 88 -19.63 -6.96 -2.51
CA ALA A 88 -18.77 -6.66 -3.65
C ALA A 88 -19.21 -7.36 -4.93
N TYR A 89 -19.83 -8.54 -4.79
CA TYR A 89 -20.18 -9.40 -5.90
C TYR A 89 -21.68 -9.60 -6.04
N ILE A 90 -22.12 -9.73 -7.29
CA ILE A 90 -23.46 -10.19 -7.65
C ILE A 90 -23.37 -11.44 -8.53
N PRO A 91 -24.29 -12.41 -8.35
CA PRO A 91 -24.39 -13.53 -9.26
C PRO A 91 -24.85 -13.04 -10.64
N SER A 92 -24.24 -13.57 -11.68
CA SER A 92 -24.56 -13.34 -13.08
C SER A 92 -24.62 -14.68 -13.80
N ALA A 93 -25.71 -14.93 -14.52
CA ALA A 93 -25.82 -16.12 -15.34
C ALA A 93 -24.98 -15.96 -16.62
N LEU A 94 -24.10 -16.91 -16.88
CA LEU A 94 -23.46 -17.09 -18.18
C LEU A 94 -24.22 -18.17 -18.93
N VAL A 95 -24.68 -17.84 -20.13
CA VAL A 95 -25.46 -18.73 -20.98
C VAL A 95 -24.66 -19.05 -22.24
N GLY A 96 -24.25 -20.30 -22.40
CA GLY A 96 -23.60 -20.79 -23.61
C GLY A 96 -22.11 -20.44 -23.76
N ALA A 97 -21.53 -20.94 -24.85
CA ALA A 97 -20.10 -20.80 -25.15
C ALA A 97 -19.70 -19.37 -25.52
N GLU A 98 -20.59 -18.61 -26.18
CA GLU A 98 -20.33 -17.22 -26.57
C GLU A 98 -20.18 -16.30 -25.34
N ALA A 99 -21.05 -16.43 -24.34
CA ALA A 99 -20.95 -15.66 -23.10
C ALA A 99 -19.66 -16.01 -22.32
N LEU A 100 -19.24 -17.28 -22.35
CA LEU A 100 -17.98 -17.71 -21.75
C LEU A 100 -16.78 -17.11 -22.49
N GLN A 101 -16.79 -17.11 -23.82
CA GLN A 101 -15.73 -16.50 -24.64
C GLN A 101 -15.63 -14.99 -24.40
N ALA A 102 -16.77 -14.29 -24.37
CA ALA A 102 -16.82 -12.86 -24.05
C ALA A 102 -16.23 -12.57 -22.66
N ARG A 103 -16.54 -13.43 -21.67
CA ARG A 103 -15.97 -13.32 -20.32
C ARG A 103 -14.46 -13.54 -20.31
N LEU A 104 -13.95 -14.54 -21.03
CA LEU A 104 -12.50 -14.77 -21.13
C LEU A 104 -11.80 -13.58 -21.77
N GLY A 105 -12.39 -12.99 -22.82
CA GLY A 105 -11.89 -11.75 -23.43
C GLY A 105 -11.81 -10.60 -22.43
N TRP A 106 -12.90 -10.37 -21.68
CA TRP A 106 -12.94 -9.35 -20.63
C TRP A 106 -11.91 -9.60 -19.51
N GLN A 107 -11.74 -10.86 -19.08
CA GLN A 107 -10.75 -11.22 -18.07
C GLN A 107 -9.32 -10.98 -18.56
N GLN A 108 -9.03 -11.30 -19.82
CA GLN A 108 -7.72 -11.08 -20.41
C GLN A 108 -7.41 -9.57 -20.54
N GLU A 109 -8.37 -8.78 -21.01
CA GLU A 109 -8.24 -7.33 -21.08
C GLU A 109 -8.00 -6.74 -19.69
N ARG A 110 -8.80 -7.17 -18.71
CA ARG A 110 -8.66 -6.72 -17.33
C ARG A 110 -7.32 -7.11 -16.71
N ALA A 111 -6.81 -8.30 -17.00
CA ALA A 111 -5.49 -8.74 -16.55
C ALA A 111 -4.39 -7.87 -17.15
N ASN A 112 -4.46 -7.57 -18.45
CA ASN A 112 -3.51 -6.69 -19.12
C ASN A 112 -3.52 -5.26 -18.54
N ASP A 113 -4.69 -4.73 -18.20
CA ASP A 113 -4.80 -3.41 -17.57
C ASP A 113 -4.22 -3.37 -16.17
N LEU A 114 -4.46 -4.42 -15.37
CA LEU A 114 -3.88 -4.55 -14.04
C LEU A 114 -2.35 -4.70 -14.12
N GLU A 115 -1.83 -5.42 -15.12
CA GLU A 115 -0.40 -5.54 -15.36
C GLU A 115 0.22 -4.17 -15.72
N LYS A 116 -0.40 -3.41 -16.62
CA LYS A 116 0.04 -2.04 -16.94
C LYS A 116 0.05 -1.15 -15.70
N ALA A 117 -0.99 -1.20 -14.88
CA ALA A 117 -1.07 -0.45 -13.64
C ALA A 117 0.03 -0.85 -12.65
N ALA A 118 0.29 -2.16 -12.49
CA ALA A 118 1.36 -2.67 -11.64
C ALA A 118 2.75 -2.21 -12.12
N ASN A 119 2.98 -2.24 -13.43
CA ASN A 119 4.24 -1.76 -14.03
C ASN A 119 4.41 -0.24 -13.86
N SER A 120 3.33 0.53 -13.98
CA SER A 120 3.35 1.97 -13.67
C SER A 120 3.72 2.23 -12.21
N LEU A 121 3.14 1.48 -11.26
CA LEU A 121 3.48 1.59 -9.84
C LEU A 121 4.95 1.25 -9.55
N LYS A 122 5.49 0.22 -10.22
CA LYS A 122 6.92 -0.12 -10.10
C LYS A 122 7.82 1.02 -10.59
N SER A 123 7.51 1.59 -11.75
CA SER A 123 8.24 2.75 -12.29
C SER A 123 8.21 3.95 -11.34
N VAL A 124 7.03 4.29 -10.81
CA VAL A 124 6.88 5.37 -9.81
C VAL A 124 7.70 5.09 -8.54
N ARG A 125 7.73 3.84 -8.08
CA ARG A 125 8.55 3.44 -6.92
C ARG A 125 10.04 3.65 -7.20
N GLU A 126 10.53 3.24 -8.36
CA GLU A 126 11.94 3.41 -8.74
C GLU A 126 12.32 4.90 -8.83
N ASP A 127 11.44 5.73 -9.40
CA ASP A 127 11.65 7.18 -9.47
C ASP A 127 11.66 7.83 -8.08
N LEU A 128 10.77 7.40 -7.18
CA LEU A 128 10.77 7.86 -5.79
C LEU A 128 12.05 7.46 -5.06
N GLN A 129 12.55 6.23 -5.26
CA GLN A 129 13.80 5.79 -4.66
C GLN A 129 14.98 6.66 -5.12
N LYS A 130 15.11 6.91 -6.43
CA LYS A 130 16.14 7.80 -6.98
C LYS A 130 16.05 9.22 -6.40
N ARG A 131 14.83 9.75 -6.26
CA ARG A 131 14.61 11.07 -5.67
C ARG A 131 15.01 11.11 -4.20
N VAL A 132 14.67 10.07 -3.42
CA VAL A 132 15.06 9.99 -2.00
C VAL A 132 16.58 10.02 -1.86
N GLU A 133 17.30 9.27 -2.69
CA GLU A 133 18.78 9.27 -2.69
C GLU A 133 19.34 10.66 -3.03
N GLN A 134 18.80 11.32 -4.06
CA GLN A 134 19.18 12.69 -4.43
C GLN A 134 18.93 13.69 -3.29
N TYR A 135 17.78 13.59 -2.62
CA TYR A 135 17.46 14.46 -1.49
C TYR A 135 18.35 14.19 -0.29
N GLN A 136 18.70 12.93 -0.01
CA GLN A 136 19.64 12.59 1.06
C GLN A 136 21.02 13.20 0.80
N GLN A 137 21.53 13.12 -0.43
CA GLN A 137 22.78 13.76 -0.81
C GLN A 137 22.71 15.29 -0.66
N ALA A 138 21.64 15.91 -1.17
CA ALA A 138 21.42 17.35 -1.04
C ALA A 138 21.33 17.81 0.43
N LEU A 139 20.70 17.00 1.29
CA LEU A 139 20.57 17.28 2.72
C LEU A 139 21.94 17.19 3.41
N GLN A 140 22.76 16.19 3.09
CA GLN A 140 24.13 16.10 3.60
C GLN A 140 24.98 17.31 3.19
N ASP A 141 24.88 17.74 1.93
CA ASP A 141 25.60 18.92 1.46
C ASP A 141 25.12 20.21 2.12
N LEU A 142 23.80 20.34 2.33
CA LEU A 142 23.24 21.46 3.07
C LEU A 142 23.74 21.48 4.52
N HIS A 143 23.80 20.31 5.18
CA HIS A 143 24.32 20.19 6.54
C HIS A 143 25.79 20.60 6.63
N ARG A 144 26.63 20.14 5.69
CA ARG A 144 28.04 20.55 5.58
C ARG A 144 28.17 22.06 5.41
N ARG A 145 27.42 22.65 4.48
CA ARG A 145 27.43 24.11 4.24
C ARG A 145 26.98 24.89 5.45
N HIS A 146 25.94 24.42 6.14
CA HIS A 146 25.46 25.04 7.37
C HIS A 146 26.54 25.03 8.46
N ASP A 147 27.23 23.90 8.64
CA ASP A 147 28.32 23.79 9.61
C ASP A 147 29.50 24.71 9.27
N ASP A 148 29.84 24.84 7.98
CA ASP A 148 30.90 25.74 7.53
C ASP A 148 30.53 27.21 7.76
N ILE A 149 29.29 27.60 7.45
CA ILE A 149 28.79 28.95 7.74
C ILE A 149 28.79 29.20 9.25
N ARG A 150 28.35 28.23 10.06
CA ARG A 150 28.35 28.32 11.51
C ARG A 150 29.76 28.52 12.06
N LYS A 151 30.75 27.77 11.58
CA LYS A 151 32.16 27.95 11.96
C LYS A 151 32.68 29.33 11.57
N ARG A 152 32.39 29.80 10.36
CA ARG A 152 32.76 31.15 9.89
C ARG A 152 32.12 32.25 10.73
N MET A 153 30.83 32.09 11.06
CA MET A 153 30.10 33.02 11.92
C MET A 153 30.74 33.09 13.31
N LEU A 154 31.02 31.94 13.95
CA LEU A 154 31.72 31.90 15.24
C LEU A 154 33.09 32.57 15.17
N ALA A 155 33.87 32.35 14.11
CA ALA A 155 35.17 32.99 13.93
C ALA A 155 35.05 34.52 13.79
N ILE A 156 34.03 35.02 13.10
CA ILE A 156 33.75 36.46 12.98
C ILE A 156 33.31 37.03 14.33
N MET A 157 32.38 36.38 15.02
CA MET A 157 31.92 36.80 16.36
C MET A 157 33.10 36.89 17.34
N MET A 158 34.00 35.90 17.32
CA MET A 158 35.22 35.92 18.13
C MET A 158 36.11 37.11 17.79
N LYS A 159 36.34 37.40 16.50
CA LYS A 159 37.13 38.56 16.08
C LYS A 159 36.50 39.88 16.50
N VAL A 160 35.18 40.01 16.39
CA VAL A 160 34.43 41.21 16.81
C VAL A 160 34.55 41.40 18.32
N GLU A 161 34.42 40.34 19.10
CA GLU A 161 34.51 40.43 20.56
C GLU A 161 35.94 40.78 21.02
N ILE A 162 36.97 40.17 20.42
CA ILE A 162 38.37 40.53 20.68
C ILE A 162 38.63 42.00 20.35
N ALA A 163 38.12 42.49 19.22
CA ALA A 163 38.29 43.89 18.83
C ALA A 163 37.56 44.86 19.78
N ARG A 164 36.35 44.50 20.23
CA ARG A 164 35.57 45.27 21.22
C ARG A 164 36.28 45.32 22.57
N CYS A 165 36.83 44.19 23.02
CA CYS A 165 37.47 44.04 24.32
C CYS A 165 38.96 44.38 24.32
N MET A 166 39.49 44.89 23.22
CA MET A 166 40.89 45.26 23.09
C MET A 166 41.23 46.37 24.11
N ASN A 167 42.19 46.10 25.00
CA ASN A 167 42.62 46.95 26.11
C ASN A 167 41.64 47.07 27.31
N MET A 168 40.63 46.20 27.40
CA MET A 168 39.80 46.09 28.62
C MET A 168 40.33 44.96 29.54
N PRO A 169 40.17 45.09 30.88
CA PRO A 169 40.49 44.00 31.79
C PRO A 169 39.51 42.83 31.59
N LEU A 170 40.01 41.61 31.78
CA LEU A 170 39.27 40.36 31.59
C LEU A 170 38.03 40.31 32.50
N GLN A 171 36.85 40.04 31.92
CA GLN A 171 35.58 40.00 32.65
C GLN A 171 35.45 38.67 33.43
N LYS A 172 34.68 38.68 34.53
CA LYS A 172 34.44 37.49 35.36
C LYS A 172 33.84 36.32 34.56
N ASP A 173 32.94 36.61 33.63
CA ASP A 173 32.30 35.59 32.79
C ASP A 173 33.29 34.92 31.83
N GLU A 174 34.27 35.66 31.32
CA GLU A 174 35.34 35.12 30.46
C GLU A 174 36.23 34.15 31.23
N ILE A 175 36.54 34.44 32.50
CA ILE A 175 37.29 33.54 33.38
C ILE A 175 36.51 32.24 33.60
N LEU A 176 35.20 32.31 33.84
CA LEU A 176 34.35 31.12 34.00
C LEU A 176 34.27 30.30 32.71
N LEU A 177 34.12 30.96 31.55
CA LEU A 177 34.14 30.33 30.23
C LEU A 177 35.48 29.62 29.97
N ALA A 178 36.61 30.27 30.27
CA ALA A 178 37.94 29.69 30.12
C ALA A 178 38.12 28.44 30.99
N GLN A 179 37.69 28.49 32.25
CA GLN A 179 37.72 27.32 33.15
C GLN A 179 36.88 26.16 32.59
N ARG A 180 35.69 26.46 32.07
CA ARG A 180 34.81 25.46 31.44
C ARG A 180 35.47 24.85 30.20
N LEU A 181 36.12 25.67 29.37
CA LEU A 181 36.79 25.21 28.15
C LEU A 181 37.97 24.30 28.48
N VAL A 182 38.78 24.64 29.49
CA VAL A 182 39.86 23.78 29.99
C VAL A 182 39.31 22.44 30.51
N LYS A 183 38.18 22.44 31.21
CA LYS A 183 37.53 21.20 31.66
C LYS A 183 37.14 20.32 30.47
N ILE A 184 36.48 20.91 29.46
CA ILE A 184 36.06 20.19 28.24
C ILE A 184 37.28 19.64 27.49
N MET A 185 38.37 20.40 27.37
CA MET A 185 39.60 19.93 26.73
C MET A 185 40.19 18.72 27.46
N LYS A 186 40.26 18.75 28.79
CA LYS A 186 40.73 17.61 29.59
C LYS A 186 39.84 16.38 29.40
N ASP A 187 38.54 16.57 29.31
CA ASP A 187 37.59 15.47 29.10
C ASP A 187 37.72 14.90 27.67
N LEU A 188 37.97 15.75 26.67
CA LEU A 188 38.30 15.32 25.30
C LEU A 188 39.61 14.53 25.23
N GLU A 189 40.67 14.96 25.92
CA GLU A 189 41.94 14.22 25.96
C GLU A 189 41.77 12.83 26.58
N LYS A 190 40.95 12.70 27.63
CA LYS A 190 40.61 11.39 28.20
C LYS A 190 39.84 10.54 27.20
N ALA A 191 38.83 11.10 26.54
CA ALA A 191 38.04 10.39 25.53
C ALA A 191 38.91 9.92 24.34
N ASN A 192 39.85 10.76 23.89
CA ASN A 192 40.74 10.41 22.79
C ASN A 192 41.70 9.27 23.19
N LYS A 193 42.25 9.30 24.40
CA LYS A 193 43.04 8.18 24.94
C LYS A 193 42.23 6.89 25.05
N THR A 194 40.95 6.97 25.43
CA THR A 194 40.08 5.79 25.44
C THR A 194 39.82 5.26 24.04
N LEU A 195 39.63 6.15 23.04
CA LEU A 195 39.45 5.75 21.64
C LEU A 195 40.71 5.08 21.07
N GLU A 196 41.90 5.61 21.38
CA GLU A 196 43.19 5.02 21.00
C GLU A 196 43.43 3.65 21.67
N SER A 197 42.87 3.43 22.86
CA SER A 197 42.93 2.14 23.56
C SER A 197 41.92 1.10 23.08
N ILE A 198 40.93 1.49 22.27
CA ILE A 198 40.05 0.54 21.60
C ILE A 198 40.85 -0.05 20.43
N PRO A 199 41.24 -1.33 20.48
CA PRO A 199 41.95 -1.93 19.35
C PRO A 199 41.07 -1.82 18.11
N THR A 200 41.69 -1.50 16.97
CA THR A 200 41.15 -1.62 15.60
C THR A 200 40.86 -3.08 15.22
N SER A 201 40.44 -3.92 16.16
CA SER A 201 39.95 -5.28 15.97
C SER A 201 38.53 -5.33 15.36
N ALA A 202 38.03 -4.19 14.86
CA ALA A 202 36.86 -4.16 13.97
C ALA A 202 37.16 -4.71 12.57
N SER A 203 38.38 -5.18 12.28
CA SER A 203 38.62 -6.20 11.26
C SER A 203 38.15 -7.57 11.78
N ILE A 204 36.86 -7.70 12.09
CA ILE A 204 36.22 -9.00 12.22
C ILE A 204 36.10 -9.53 10.79
N SER A 205 36.81 -10.62 10.55
CA SER A 205 36.76 -11.46 9.36
C SER A 205 35.34 -11.54 8.79
N SER A 206 35.20 -11.12 7.54
CA SER A 206 34.04 -11.38 6.68
C SER A 206 33.98 -12.87 6.35
N GLU A 207 33.73 -13.72 7.33
CA GLU A 207 33.20 -15.05 7.06
C GLU A 207 31.75 -14.84 6.65
N ASN A 208 31.41 -15.24 5.42
CA ASN A 208 30.04 -15.25 4.93
C ASN A 208 29.23 -16.24 5.79
N VAL A 209 28.70 -15.76 6.91
CA VAL A 209 27.74 -16.48 7.73
C VAL A 209 26.48 -16.64 6.88
N THR A 210 26.33 -17.82 6.28
CA THR A 210 25.11 -18.18 5.56
C THR A 210 24.10 -18.55 6.63
N ILE A 211 23.24 -17.59 7.01
CA ILE A 211 22.22 -17.80 8.04
C ILE A 211 21.09 -18.63 7.42
N PRO A 212 20.83 -19.88 7.86
CA PRO A 212 19.64 -20.62 7.46
C PRO A 212 18.42 -19.91 8.06
N ASN A 213 17.44 -19.54 7.23
CA ASN A 213 16.23 -18.75 7.55
C ASN A 213 16.37 -17.21 7.56
N SER A 214 17.20 -16.64 6.68
CA SER A 214 17.28 -15.19 6.47
C SER A 214 15.92 -14.53 6.19
N ASP A 215 15.01 -15.18 5.45
CA ASP A 215 13.73 -14.58 5.06
C ASP A 215 12.76 -14.46 6.24
N GLN A 216 12.65 -15.50 7.07
CA GLN A 216 11.85 -15.46 8.29
C GLN A 216 12.41 -14.45 9.30
N LEU A 217 13.74 -14.36 9.40
CA LEU A 217 14.39 -13.37 10.25
C LEU A 217 14.13 -11.95 9.73
N ALA A 218 14.17 -11.72 8.42
CA ALA A 218 13.85 -10.43 7.83
C ALA A 218 12.40 -10.01 8.09
N GLU A 219 11.47 -10.96 8.04
CA GLU A 219 10.06 -10.73 8.39
C GLU A 219 9.90 -10.32 9.86
N VAL A 220 10.48 -11.08 10.79
CA VAL A 220 10.42 -10.77 12.23
C VAL A 220 11.11 -9.43 12.54
N LEU A 221 12.24 -9.14 11.90
CA LEU A 221 12.94 -7.85 12.06
C LEU A 221 12.11 -6.69 11.52
N ASN A 222 11.40 -6.88 10.40
CA ASN A 222 10.50 -5.85 9.86
C ASN A 222 9.31 -5.62 10.79
N LEU A 223 8.74 -6.68 11.37
CA LEU A 223 7.66 -6.57 12.35
C LEU A 223 8.13 -5.79 13.59
N HIS A 224 9.25 -6.19 14.20
CA HIS A 224 9.80 -5.45 15.35
C HIS A 224 10.16 -4.00 15.00
N ARG A 225 10.68 -3.75 13.78
CA ARG A 225 10.93 -2.39 13.31
C ARG A 225 9.64 -1.58 13.27
N GLN A 226 8.54 -2.15 12.80
CA GLN A 226 7.24 -1.50 12.75
C GLN A 226 6.70 -1.20 14.16
N GLU A 227 6.80 -2.16 15.08
CA GLU A 227 6.39 -1.99 16.48
C GLU A 227 7.20 -0.89 17.18
N ILE A 228 8.52 -0.86 16.99
CA ILE A 228 9.40 0.18 17.53
C ILE A 228 9.03 1.55 16.95
N LEU A 229 8.71 1.63 15.66
CA LEU A 229 8.26 2.88 15.05
C LEU A 229 6.93 3.35 15.63
N GLN A 230 5.99 2.44 15.87
CA GLN A 230 4.72 2.76 16.53
C GLN A 230 4.95 3.28 17.95
N LEU A 231 5.75 2.57 18.76
CA LEU A 231 6.08 2.98 20.13
C LEU A 231 6.80 4.33 20.16
N THR A 232 7.73 4.55 19.23
CA THR A 232 8.43 5.84 19.13
C THR A 232 7.46 6.95 18.76
N SER A 233 6.50 6.69 17.87
CA SER A 233 5.48 7.67 17.49
C SER A 233 4.55 8.00 18.65
N THR A 234 4.09 7.00 19.43
CA THR A 234 3.26 7.24 20.61
C THR A 234 4.04 8.01 21.67
N MET A 235 5.29 7.62 21.96
CA MET A 235 6.15 8.36 22.90
C MET A 235 6.40 9.81 22.48
N GLN A 236 6.57 10.08 21.18
CA GLN A 236 6.71 11.45 20.67
C GLN A 236 5.40 12.24 20.73
N GLY A 237 4.25 11.57 20.63
CA GLY A 237 2.94 12.17 20.89
C GLY A 237 2.80 12.54 22.37
N ASP A 238 3.01 11.57 23.25
CA ASP A 238 2.92 11.75 24.70
C ASP A 238 3.88 12.83 25.20
N MET A 239 5.11 12.89 24.68
CA MET A 239 6.06 13.93 25.05
C MET A 239 5.59 15.32 24.61
N ARG A 240 4.96 15.45 23.44
CA ARG A 240 4.36 16.71 22.99
C ARG A 240 3.17 17.11 23.86
N ASP A 241 2.35 16.15 24.25
CA ASP A 241 1.20 16.38 25.13
C ASP A 241 1.64 16.80 26.54
N VAL A 242 2.67 16.15 27.09
CA VAL A 242 3.28 16.54 28.38
C VAL A 242 3.88 17.94 28.30
N GLN A 243 4.56 18.29 27.21
CA GLN A 243 5.07 19.65 27.00
C GLN A 243 3.93 20.68 26.90
N ALA A 244 2.82 20.34 26.24
CA ALA A 244 1.64 21.19 26.15
C ALA A 244 0.92 21.36 27.49
N LEU A 245 0.90 20.31 28.33
CA LEU A 245 0.38 20.41 29.70
C LEU A 245 1.28 21.26 30.59
N HIS A 246 2.61 21.14 30.46
CA HIS A 246 3.55 21.98 31.18
C HIS A 246 3.45 23.45 30.78
N SER A 247 3.29 23.76 29.49
CA SER A 247 3.14 25.14 29.03
C SER A 247 1.83 25.77 29.49
N LYS A 248 0.71 25.02 29.49
CA LYS A 248 -0.59 25.49 30.03
C LYS A 248 -0.61 25.66 31.55
N ARG A 249 0.27 24.98 32.29
CA ARG A 249 0.37 25.10 33.75
C ARG A 249 1.18 26.33 34.20
N LEU A 250 1.99 26.89 33.30
CA LEU A 250 2.84 28.06 33.53
C LEU A 250 2.23 29.37 32.99
N SER A 251 1.10 29.29 32.27
CA SER A 251 0.25 30.44 31.87
C SER A 251 -0.91 30.63 32.83
#